data_AF-A0A0J1IJT2-F1
#
_entry.id   AF-A0A0J1IJT2-F1
#
_cell.length_a   1.000
_cell.length_b   1.000
_cell.length_c   1.000
_cell.angle_alpha   90.00
_cell.angle_beta   90.00
_cell.angle_gamma   90.00
#
_symmetry.space_group_name_H-M   'P 1'
#
loop_
_entity.id
_entity.type
_entity.pdbx_description
1 polymer ?
#
loop_
_entity_poly.entity_id
_entity_poly.type
_entity_poly.pdbx_seq_one_letter_code
_entity_poly.pdbx_strand_id
1 'polypeptide(L)'
;MSKEEEQLKKDHSKKDEKGEAIVIDGKYDVEDMEALKEEMDKFLKETVVIEGGDSPVFLKSVKQSLEESEVEWVGKESYDYAYLYEAFENSENPKEENK
;
A
#
# COMPACT_ATOMS: atom_id res chain seq x y z
N MET A 1 5.64 -4.15 10.96
CA MET A 1 6.35 -2.89 10.66
C MET A 1 7.82 -3.23 10.44
N SER A 2 8.41 -2.76 9.35
CA SER A 2 9.84 -2.95 9.09
C SER A 2 10.67 -2.01 9.97
N LYS A 3 11.96 -2.32 10.18
CA LYS A 3 12.87 -1.46 10.96
C LYS A 3 13.07 -0.09 10.31
N GLU A 4 13.05 -0.02 8.99
CA GLU A 4 13.15 1.24 8.22
C GLU A 4 11.91 2.12 8.37
N GLU A 5 10.70 1.53 8.38
CA GLU A 5 9.45 2.29 8.62
C GLU A 5 9.44 2.90 10.03
N GLU A 6 9.96 2.18 11.03
CA GLU A 6 10.09 2.70 12.39
C GLU A 6 11.15 3.81 12.47
N GLN A 7 12.25 3.69 11.72
CA GLN A 7 13.30 4.70 11.67
C GLN A 7 12.82 6.00 11.01
N LEU A 8 12.11 5.92 9.88
CA LEU A 8 11.50 7.09 9.23
C LEU A 8 10.60 7.85 10.20
N LYS A 9 9.75 7.14 10.95
CA LYS A 9 8.87 7.75 11.94
C LYS A 9 9.67 8.47 13.03
N LYS A 10 10.75 7.87 13.53
CA LYS A 10 11.64 8.48 14.53
C LYS A 10 12.40 9.69 14.01
N ASP A 11 12.83 9.67 12.75
CA ASP A 11 13.60 10.76 12.15
C ASP A 11 12.76 12.02 11.93
N HIS A 12 11.46 11.85 11.64
CA HIS A 12 10.48 12.93 11.53
C HIS A 12 9.80 13.32 12.84
N SER A 13 10.14 12.63 13.93
CA SER A 13 9.62 12.93 15.27
C SER A 13 10.46 13.95 16.00
N LYS A 14 9.81 14.72 16.86
CA LYS A 14 10.52 15.50 17.88
C LYS A 14 11.33 14.57 18.76
N LYS A 15 12.54 15.00 19.06
CA LYS A 15 13.46 14.27 19.94
C LYS A 15 13.42 14.85 21.35
N ASP A 16 13.48 13.97 22.34
CA ASP A 16 13.64 14.35 23.74
C ASP A 16 15.09 14.76 24.05
N GLU A 17 15.37 15.12 25.30
CA GLU A 17 16.70 15.54 25.75
C GLU A 17 17.78 14.44 25.63
N LYS A 18 17.38 13.18 25.39
CA LYS A 18 18.27 12.03 25.18
C LYS A 18 18.47 11.72 23.69
N GLY A 19 17.76 12.44 22.81
CA GLY A 19 17.80 12.22 21.37
C GLY A 19 16.82 11.15 20.86
N GLU A 20 15.90 10.68 21.71
CA GLU A 20 14.90 9.66 21.37
C GLU A 20 13.60 10.30 20.92
N ALA A 21 12.88 9.65 19.99
CA ALA A 21 11.61 10.18 19.49
C ALA A 21 10.53 10.21 20.59
N ILE A 22 9.87 11.36 20.72
CA ILE A 22 8.79 11.57 21.68
C ILE A 22 7.54 10.82 21.21
N VAL A 23 6.89 10.09 22.13
CA VAL A 23 5.64 9.37 21.89
C VAL A 23 4.55 9.93 22.81
N ILE A 24 3.49 10.47 22.21
CA ILE A 24 2.31 11.02 22.89
C ILE A 24 1.11 10.13 22.53
N ASP A 25 0.42 9.61 23.54
CA ASP A 25 -0.74 8.71 23.36
C ASP A 25 -0.48 7.49 22.47
N GLY A 26 0.73 6.94 22.55
CA GLY A 26 1.15 5.78 21.75
C GLY A 26 1.43 6.11 20.28
N LYS A 27 1.48 7.39 19.91
CA LYS A 27 1.87 7.87 18.58
C LYS A 27 3.11 8.74 18.68
N TYR A 28 3.98 8.65 17.69
CA TYR A 28 5.12 9.54 17.56
C TYR A 28 4.65 11.01 17.43
N ASP A 29 5.27 11.92 18.18
CA ASP A 29 5.05 13.36 18.06
C ASP A 29 5.83 13.88 16.85
N VAL A 30 5.25 13.65 15.67
CA VAL A 30 5.83 13.99 14.37
C VAL A 30 5.79 15.51 14.19
N GLU A 31 6.96 16.08 13.92
CA GLU A 31 7.12 17.53 13.74
C GLU A 31 6.57 17.97 12.37
N ASP A 32 6.79 17.15 11.35
CA ASP A 32 6.30 17.34 9.98
C ASP A 32 5.60 16.07 9.46
N MET A 33 4.27 16.02 9.63
CA MET A 33 3.48 14.90 9.14
C MET A 33 3.41 14.83 7.61
N GLU A 34 3.57 15.95 6.90
CA GLU A 34 3.51 15.94 5.43
C GLU A 34 4.80 15.36 4.84
N ALA A 35 5.96 15.78 5.36
CA ALA A 35 7.25 15.22 4.96
C ALA A 35 7.35 13.72 5.29
N LEU A 36 6.92 13.30 6.49
CA LEU A 36 6.87 11.89 6.85
C LEU A 36 5.97 11.09 5.91
N LYS A 37 4.81 11.64 5.52
CA LYS A 37 3.89 10.99 4.60
C LYS A 37 4.49 10.85 3.21
N GLU A 38 5.15 11.89 2.70
CA GLU A 38 5.79 11.85 1.38
C GLU A 38 6.94 10.84 1.35
N GLU A 39 7.80 10.83 2.37
CA GLU A 39 8.90 9.87 2.46
C GLU A 39 8.42 8.44 2.72
N MET A 40 7.36 8.24 3.52
CA MET A 40 6.73 6.92 3.67
C MET A 40 6.11 6.44 2.36
N ASP A 41 5.42 7.30 1.62
CA ASP A 41 4.82 6.95 0.32
C ASP A 41 5.91 6.61 -0.71
N LYS A 42 7.01 7.37 -0.72
CA LYS A 42 8.18 7.05 -1.54
C LYS A 42 8.83 5.73 -1.11
N PHE A 43 9.05 5.51 0.18
CA PHE A 43 9.59 4.26 0.72
C PHE A 43 8.72 3.05 0.37
N LEU A 44 7.39 3.18 0.51
CA LEU A 44 6.43 2.15 0.11
C LEU A 44 6.48 1.90 -1.39
N LYS A 45 6.50 2.93 -2.23
CA LYS A 45 6.62 2.83 -3.69
C LYS A 45 7.96 2.22 -4.14
N GLU A 46 9.07 2.57 -3.50
CA GLU A 46 10.39 1.98 -3.73
C GLU A 46 10.50 0.55 -3.20
N THR A 47 9.78 0.20 -2.13
CA THR A 47 9.71 -1.19 -1.64
C THR A 47 8.82 -2.06 -2.53
N VAL A 48 7.81 -1.46 -3.17
CA VAL A 48 7.02 -2.08 -4.25
C VAL A 48 7.80 -1.99 -5.57
N VAL A 49 9.09 -2.32 -5.56
CA VAL A 49 9.76 -2.79 -6.77
C VAL A 49 9.44 -4.28 -6.87
N ILE A 50 8.54 -4.62 -7.79
CA ILE A 50 8.27 -6.01 -8.15
C ILE A 50 9.50 -6.53 -8.95
N GLU A 51 10.58 -6.88 -8.26
CA GLU A 51 11.81 -7.43 -8.86
C GLU A 51 11.69 -8.90 -9.31
N GLY A 52 10.51 -9.51 -9.17
CA GLY A 52 10.25 -10.85 -9.68
C GLY A 52 9.49 -10.78 -10.99
N GLY A 53 10.13 -11.12 -12.11
CA GLY A 53 9.44 -11.29 -13.41
C GLY A 53 8.26 -12.27 -13.37
N ASP A 54 8.20 -13.14 -12.36
CA ASP A 54 7.07 -14.04 -12.07
C ASP A 54 5.83 -13.32 -11.52
N SER A 55 5.96 -12.17 -10.87
CA SER A 55 4.84 -11.52 -10.19
C SER A 55 3.88 -10.81 -11.16
N PRO A 56 4.34 -10.12 -12.23
CA PRO A 56 3.44 -9.65 -13.28
C PRO A 56 2.77 -10.80 -14.05
N VAL A 57 3.46 -11.93 -14.24
CA VAL A 57 2.91 -13.13 -14.89
C VAL A 57 1.83 -13.76 -14.00
N PHE A 58 2.10 -13.87 -12.70
CA PHE A 58 1.16 -14.37 -11.71
C PHE A 58 -0.10 -13.50 -11.66
N LEU A 59 0.04 -12.17 -11.56
CA LEU A 59 -1.11 -11.26 -11.54
C LEU A 59 -1.95 -11.35 -12.82
N LYS A 60 -1.32 -11.48 -13.99
CA LYS A 60 -2.02 -11.75 -15.25
C LYS A 60 -2.77 -13.07 -15.23
N SER A 61 -2.17 -14.13 -14.68
CA SER A 61 -2.82 -15.45 -14.57
C SER A 61 -4.02 -15.44 -13.62
N VAL A 62 -3.96 -14.65 -12.53
CA VAL A 62 -5.07 -14.47 -11.61
C VAL A 62 -6.21 -13.71 -12.29
N LYS A 63 -5.90 -12.61 -13.01
CA LYS A 63 -6.90 -11.88 -13.79
C LYS A 63 -7.60 -12.80 -14.80
N GLN A 64 -6.82 -13.53 -15.61
CA GLN A 64 -7.35 -14.46 -16.59
C GLN A 64 -8.26 -15.51 -15.96
N SER A 65 -7.86 -16.07 -14.80
CA SER A 65 -8.69 -17.05 -14.08
C SER A 65 -10.01 -16.47 -13.57
N LEU A 66 -10.04 -15.17 -13.24
CA LEU A 66 -11.27 -14.47 -12.85
C LEU A 66 -12.17 -14.18 -14.06
N GLU A 67 -11.60 -13.83 -15.21
CA GLU A 67 -12.33 -13.60 -16.47
C GLU A 67 -12.92 -14.88 -17.07
N GLU A 68 -12.17 -15.99 -16.98
CA GLU A 68 -12.58 -17.31 -17.48
C GLU A 68 -13.40 -18.13 -16.47
N SER A 69 -13.70 -17.56 -15.29
CA SER A 69 -14.41 -18.26 -14.24
C SER A 69 -15.88 -18.50 -14.62
N GLU A 70 -16.29 -19.77 -14.71
CA GLU A 70 -17.69 -20.17 -14.89
C GLU A 70 -18.45 -20.31 -13.55
N VAL A 71 -17.81 -19.94 -12.44
CA VAL A 71 -18.39 -20.05 -11.10
C VAL A 71 -19.31 -18.86 -10.85
N GLU A 72 -20.57 -19.13 -10.52
CA GLU A 72 -21.47 -18.10 -10.01
C GLU A 72 -21.21 -17.82 -8.53
N TRP A 73 -20.60 -16.68 -8.26
CA TRP A 73 -20.35 -16.21 -6.90
C TRP A 73 -21.61 -15.54 -6.31
N VAL A 74 -21.90 -15.82 -5.04
CA VAL A 74 -23.08 -15.25 -4.35
C VAL A 74 -22.70 -14.66 -3.00
N GLY A 75 -23.45 -13.65 -2.57
CA GLY A 75 -23.25 -13.04 -1.24
C GLY A 75 -21.89 -12.35 -1.12
N LYS A 76 -21.12 -12.67 -0.07
CA LYS A 76 -19.83 -12.01 0.17
C LYS A 76 -18.84 -12.23 -0.98
N GLU A 77 -18.82 -13.44 -1.55
CA GLU A 77 -17.87 -13.82 -2.58
C GLU A 77 -18.09 -13.02 -3.88
N SER A 78 -19.33 -12.63 -4.20
CA SER A 78 -19.59 -11.75 -5.35
C SER A 78 -19.04 -10.34 -5.16
N TYR A 79 -19.04 -9.82 -3.93
CA TYR A 79 -18.44 -8.51 -3.65
C TYR A 79 -16.92 -8.57 -3.70
N ASP A 80 -16.33 -9.65 -3.15
CA ASP A 80 -14.89 -9.87 -3.20
C ASP A 80 -14.42 -10.03 -4.67
N TYR A 81 -15.16 -10.77 -5.50
CA TYR A 81 -14.91 -10.90 -6.94
C TYR A 81 -14.97 -9.54 -7.66
N ALA A 82 -16.04 -8.77 -7.47
CA ALA A 82 -16.21 -7.47 -8.11
C ALA A 82 -15.09 -6.50 -7.73
N TYR A 83 -14.73 -6.44 -6.44
CA TYR A 83 -13.64 -5.59 -5.95
C TYR A 83 -12.29 -5.93 -6.60
N LEU A 84 -11.96 -7.24 -6.68
CA LEU A 84 -10.72 -7.69 -7.31
C LEU A 84 -10.70 -7.40 -8.81
N TYR A 85 -11.83 -7.63 -9.49
CA TYR A 85 -11.96 -7.36 -10.92
C TYR A 85 -11.77 -5.87 -11.24
N GLU A 86 -12.42 -4.99 -10.48
CA GLU A 86 -12.26 -3.53 -10.62
C GLU A 86 -10.83 -3.06 -10.35
N ALA A 87 -10.15 -3.64 -9.35
CA ALA A 87 -8.76 -3.32 -9.07
C ALA A 87 -7.83 -3.66 -10.25
N PHE A 88 -8.07 -4.78 -10.94
CA PHE A 88 -7.32 -5.13 -12.15
C PHE A 88 -7.64 -4.18 -13.31
N GLU A 89 -8.91 -3.87 -13.58
CA GLU A 89 -9.30 -2.95 -14.67
C GLU A 89 -8.74 -1.53 -14.47
N ASN A 90 -8.78 -1.01 -13.24
CA ASN A 90 -8.22 0.31 -12.92
C ASN A 90 -6.68 0.34 -13.03
N SER A 91 -6.01 -0.81 -12.90
CA SER A 91 -4.56 -0.91 -13.10
C SER A 91 -4.16 -0.85 -14.58
N GLU A 92 -5.01 -1.30 -15.49
CA GLU A 92 -4.76 -1.29 -16.94
C GLU A 92 -5.21 0.02 -17.60
N ASN A 93 -6.29 0.62 -17.08
CA ASN A 93 -6.79 1.93 -17.48
C ASN A 93 -6.94 2.80 -16.23
N PRO A 94 -5.87 3.48 -15.77
CA PRO A 94 -5.99 4.44 -14.68
C PRO A 94 -6.93 5.56 -15.13
N LYS A 95 -8.20 5.46 -14.74
CA LYS A 95 -9.15 6.55 -14.91
C LYS A 95 -8.63 7.68 -14.03
N GLU A 96 -8.31 8.82 -14.62
CA GLU A 96 -8.09 10.06 -13.87
C GLU A 96 -9.30 10.29 -12.97
N GLU A 97 -9.15 9.97 -11.69
CA GLU A 97 -10.10 10.37 -10.65
C GLU A 97 -10.06 11.90 -10.61
N ASN A 98 -11.02 12.53 -11.29
CA ASN A 98 -11.27 13.95 -11.12
C ASN A 98 -11.70 14.18 -9.67
N LYS A 99 -10.87 14.99 -9.01
CA LYS A 99 -10.87 15.42 -7.62
C LYS A 99 -12.17 16.07 -7.14
#